data_AF-A0A953PVA3-F1
#
_entry.id   AF-A0A953PVA3-F1
#
_cell.length_a   1.000
_cell.length_b   1.000
_cell.length_c   1.000
_cell.angle_alpha   90.00
_cell.angle_beta   90.00
_cell.angle_gamma   90.00
#
_symmetry.space_group_name_H-M   'P 1'
#
loop_
_entity.id
_entity.type
_entity.pdbx_description
1 polymer ?
#
loop_
_entity_poly.entity_id
_entity_poly.type
_entity_poly.pdbx_seq_one_letter_code
_entity_poly.pdbx_strand_id
1 'polypeptide(L)'
;MSSALFTGFKKEFHKDGNHYTGITSDTDDRIHARNSLEEINLDKPAGTLEEGKYVLLRYLDFPWTGYYDIFKVINEDLLIGRVYLGEYPHGTRVFTFPMTRKYSFEQMTVNDHQALYATGTVPSAQDLQGVWRMDVISNANHAGGTAYLWFDVKPDGRIESRYLLMGLMEGLVTPSFVKDHFQLNDFTPFHDEIRKIADNFLVGKYVTSLPPAVSSLMQNSSLGIFHAEANGEFGFYYLLTRTDLKQLPTLTLLSPFLDVYLPDGLGLTFNEEMVGWYFEGATTPAPGRAGDLTIASRIPSSGAPAGGVDCKFDVHMTASDVNEFIDGPEHEAQMEGTISFASFQGANQVTYVVDASNSRFNYLEVNEATGEAEMRYHIEFATPQGRRFYLEGRKYMQKDEAGGLRGTREVLDDYTTLYAHIYERKDGQPDAHLGTAYMKFRTFEDLAAIGNLVGFLGSFQVTGTDDPILQMQARMRFLAFTAQFVQIEYDPLAPGQ
;
A
#
# COMPACT_ATOMS: atom_id res chain seq x y z
N MET A 1 4.37 -19.34 -7.42
CA MET A 1 5.19 -19.74 -8.59
C MET A 1 5.82 -18.48 -9.15
N SER A 2 7.11 -18.24 -8.89
CA SER A 2 7.90 -17.22 -9.60
C SER A 2 7.81 -17.54 -11.09
N SER A 3 7.55 -16.56 -11.94
CA SER A 3 7.80 -16.75 -13.38
C SER A 3 9.25 -17.21 -13.54
N ALA A 4 9.49 -18.21 -14.38
CA ALA A 4 10.83 -18.63 -14.77
C ALA A 4 11.46 -17.64 -15.77
N LEU A 5 11.18 -16.34 -15.57
CA LEU A 5 11.68 -15.23 -16.36
C LEU A 5 12.60 -14.43 -15.45
N PHE A 6 13.88 -14.79 -15.46
CA PHE A 6 14.94 -13.97 -14.88
C PHE A 6 14.93 -12.61 -15.59
N THR A 7 14.75 -11.52 -14.86
CA THR A 7 14.47 -10.20 -15.43
C THR A 7 15.73 -9.49 -15.94
N GLY A 8 16.93 -10.06 -15.75
CA GLY A 8 18.18 -9.60 -16.35
C GLY A 8 19.42 -10.43 -16.00
N PHE A 9 20.58 -10.03 -16.54
CA PHE A 9 21.90 -10.60 -16.21
C PHE A 9 22.90 -9.48 -15.91
N LYS A 10 23.75 -9.68 -14.90
CA LYS A 10 24.94 -8.85 -14.61
C LYS A 10 26.21 -9.64 -15.00
N LYS A 11 27.21 -8.93 -15.54
CA LYS A 11 28.52 -9.52 -15.85
C LYS A 11 29.61 -8.67 -15.22
N GLU A 12 30.44 -9.31 -14.43
CA GLU A 12 31.64 -8.72 -13.84
C GLU A 12 32.87 -9.23 -14.60
N PHE A 13 33.79 -8.33 -14.93
CA PHE A 13 35.02 -8.66 -15.64
C PHE A 13 36.24 -8.16 -14.87
N HIS A 14 37.23 -9.03 -14.76
CA HIS A 14 38.51 -8.75 -14.12
C HIS A 14 39.64 -9.02 -15.11
N LYS A 15 40.75 -8.33 -14.90
CA LYS A 15 41.99 -8.60 -15.59
C LYS A 15 42.93 -9.35 -14.66
N ASP A 16 43.29 -10.57 -15.03
CA ASP A 16 44.28 -11.40 -14.34
C ASP A 16 45.51 -11.59 -15.23
N GLY A 17 46.55 -10.78 -14.98
CA GLY A 17 47.73 -10.68 -15.84
C GLY A 17 47.37 -10.29 -17.28
N ASN A 18 47.59 -11.22 -18.22
CA ASN A 18 47.30 -11.04 -19.64
C ASN A 18 45.92 -11.61 -20.07
N HIS A 19 45.15 -12.18 -19.13
CA HIS A 19 43.85 -12.76 -19.42
C HIS A 19 42.73 -11.93 -18.81
N TYR A 20 41.54 -12.05 -19.40
CA TYR A 20 40.32 -11.47 -18.86
C TYR A 20 39.40 -12.60 -18.40
N THR A 21 38.97 -12.51 -17.14
CA THR A 21 38.05 -13.45 -16.51
C THR A 21 36.79 -12.72 -16.09
N GLY A 22 35.71 -13.45 -15.85
CA GLY A 22 34.50 -12.83 -15.35
C GLY A 22 33.52 -13.79 -14.75
N ILE A 23 32.45 -13.22 -14.21
CA ILE A 23 31.30 -13.94 -13.66
C ILE A 23 30.05 -13.35 -14.32
N THR A 24 29.22 -14.22 -14.88
CA THR A 24 27.87 -13.85 -15.33
C THR A 24 26.90 -14.40 -14.31
N SER A 25 26.01 -13.55 -13.82
CA SER A 25 24.98 -13.91 -12.87
C SER A 25 23.65 -13.30 -13.28
N ASP A 26 22.55 -13.94 -12.90
CA ASP A 26 21.24 -13.33 -12.98
C ASP A 26 21.09 -12.22 -11.93
N THR A 27 20.06 -11.39 -12.10
CA THR A 27 19.74 -10.30 -11.17
C THR A 27 19.33 -10.82 -9.78
N ASP A 28 18.82 -12.05 -9.71
CA ASP A 28 18.41 -12.71 -8.46
C ASP A 28 19.56 -13.46 -7.76
N ASP A 29 20.80 -13.39 -8.29
CA ASP A 29 22.01 -14.00 -7.71
C ASP A 29 21.89 -15.54 -7.50
N ARG A 30 21.13 -16.23 -8.37
CA ARG A 30 20.97 -17.69 -8.35
C ARG A 30 21.95 -18.40 -9.28
N ILE A 31 22.43 -17.70 -10.30
CA ILE A 31 23.38 -18.18 -11.30
C ILE A 31 24.70 -17.47 -11.07
N HIS A 32 25.80 -18.22 -11.03
CA HIS A 32 27.15 -17.66 -11.06
C HIS A 32 28.00 -18.49 -12.03
N ALA A 33 28.04 -18.06 -13.29
CA ALA A 33 28.77 -18.76 -14.34
C ALA A 33 30.10 -18.05 -14.62
N ARG A 34 31.21 -18.70 -14.26
CA ARG A 34 32.54 -18.20 -14.59
C ARG A 34 32.72 -18.17 -16.09
N ASN A 35 33.42 -17.16 -16.57
CA ASN A 35 33.67 -16.96 -17.98
C ASN A 35 35.09 -16.43 -18.24
N SER A 36 35.56 -16.65 -19.46
CA SER A 36 36.79 -16.09 -20.00
C SER A 36 36.48 -15.17 -21.17
N LEU A 37 37.26 -14.11 -21.36
CA LEU A 37 37.11 -13.19 -22.48
C LEU A 37 38.36 -13.17 -23.36
N GLU A 38 38.15 -13.13 -24.67
CA GLU A 38 39.18 -13.08 -25.70
C GLU A 38 38.82 -11.98 -26.72
N GLU A 39 39.77 -11.11 -27.05
CA GLU A 39 39.62 -10.20 -28.18
C GLU A 39 39.79 -10.96 -29.49
N ILE A 40 38.83 -10.84 -30.40
CA ILE A 40 38.85 -11.50 -31.70
C ILE A 40 38.76 -10.46 -32.81
N ASN A 41 39.52 -10.67 -33.89
CA ASN A 41 39.48 -9.86 -35.11
C ASN A 41 39.17 -10.77 -36.29
N LEU A 42 38.08 -10.50 -36.99
CA LEU A 42 37.67 -11.23 -38.18
C LEU A 42 38.06 -10.43 -39.42
N ASP A 43 39.00 -10.94 -40.21
CA ASP A 43 39.42 -10.32 -41.49
C ASP A 43 38.47 -10.67 -42.67
N LYS A 44 37.50 -11.56 -42.41
CA LYS A 44 36.42 -11.91 -43.32
C LYS A 44 35.22 -12.42 -42.51
N PRO A 45 33.99 -12.33 -43.05
CA PRO A 45 32.80 -12.84 -42.36
C PRO A 45 32.94 -14.32 -41.94
N ALA A 46 32.45 -14.65 -40.74
CA ALA A 46 32.47 -15.99 -40.19
C ALA A 46 31.19 -16.29 -39.41
N GLY A 47 30.49 -17.37 -39.77
CA GLY A 47 29.17 -17.68 -39.21
C GLY A 47 28.16 -16.57 -39.50
N THR A 48 27.63 -15.93 -38.45
CA THR A 48 26.72 -14.77 -38.55
C THR A 48 27.40 -13.44 -38.21
N LEU A 49 28.73 -13.44 -38.10
CA LEU A 49 29.54 -12.26 -37.80
C LEU A 49 30.13 -11.69 -39.08
N GLU A 50 30.11 -10.36 -39.16
CA GLU A 50 30.76 -9.59 -40.23
C GLU A 50 32.25 -9.43 -39.93
N GLU A 51 32.99 -8.83 -40.88
CA GLU A 51 34.37 -8.43 -40.67
C GLU A 51 34.48 -7.41 -39.51
N GLY A 52 35.49 -7.56 -38.66
CA GLY A 52 35.85 -6.57 -37.65
C GLY A 52 36.21 -7.15 -36.28
N LYS A 53 36.36 -6.23 -35.33
CA LYS A 53 36.76 -6.52 -33.94
C LYS A 53 35.55 -6.80 -33.05
N TYR A 54 35.67 -7.84 -32.24
CA TYR A 54 34.69 -8.27 -31.23
C TYR A 54 35.41 -8.79 -29.98
N VAL A 55 34.64 -9.01 -28.91
CA VAL A 55 35.10 -9.76 -27.74
C VAL A 55 34.27 -11.04 -27.65
N LEU A 56 34.95 -12.17 -27.51
CA LEU A 56 34.35 -13.48 -27.31
C LEU A 56 34.35 -13.84 -25.84
N LEU A 57 33.18 -14.11 -25.27
CA LEU A 57 33.01 -14.62 -23.91
C LEU A 57 32.64 -16.11 -23.97
N ARG A 58 33.40 -16.95 -23.25
CA ARG A 58 33.12 -18.39 -23.10
C ARG A 58 32.76 -18.70 -21.66
N TYR A 59 31.66 -19.41 -21.45
CA TYR A 59 31.28 -19.90 -20.13
C TYR A 59 32.07 -21.17 -19.79
N LEU A 60 32.56 -21.25 -18.55
CA LEU A 60 33.46 -22.31 -18.09
C LEU A 60 32.75 -23.37 -17.23
N ASP A 61 31.56 -23.07 -16.73
CA ASP A 61 30.83 -23.92 -15.79
C ASP A 61 29.60 -24.59 -16.43
N PHE A 62 29.36 -25.85 -16.08
CA PHE A 62 28.14 -26.58 -16.47
C PHE A 62 26.91 -25.98 -15.77
N PRO A 63 25.73 -25.87 -16.42
CA PRO A 63 25.37 -26.30 -17.78
C PRO A 63 25.69 -25.29 -18.91
N TRP A 64 26.35 -24.19 -18.59
CA TRP A 64 26.49 -23.03 -19.49
C TRP A 64 27.59 -23.18 -20.54
N THR A 65 28.46 -24.19 -20.44
CA THR A 65 29.58 -24.44 -21.37
C THR A 65 29.18 -24.60 -22.85
N GLY A 66 27.90 -24.91 -23.13
CA GLY A 66 27.37 -24.95 -24.49
C GLY A 66 27.11 -23.57 -25.11
N TYR A 67 27.18 -22.49 -24.32
CA TYR A 67 26.91 -21.13 -24.76
C TYR A 67 28.19 -20.31 -24.93
N TYR A 68 28.13 -19.30 -25.79
CA TYR A 68 29.13 -18.23 -25.85
C TYR A 68 28.47 -16.90 -26.24
N ASP A 69 29.06 -15.79 -25.81
CA ASP A 69 28.60 -14.46 -26.17
C ASP A 69 29.63 -13.76 -27.07
N ILE A 70 29.14 -12.98 -28.03
CA ILE A 70 29.96 -12.08 -28.84
C ILE A 70 29.56 -10.65 -28.51
N PHE A 71 30.52 -9.85 -28.04
CA PHE A 71 30.33 -8.44 -27.76
C PHE A 71 30.87 -7.55 -28.87
N LYS A 72 30.08 -6.55 -29.22
CA LYS A 72 30.51 -5.37 -29.99
C LYS A 72 30.47 -4.16 -29.07
N VAL A 73 31.62 -3.57 -28.80
CA VAL A 73 31.72 -2.30 -28.07
C VAL A 73 31.19 -1.19 -28.96
N ILE A 74 30.19 -0.44 -28.48
CA ILE A 74 29.59 0.69 -29.21
C ILE A 74 30.24 1.99 -28.77
N ASN A 75 30.36 2.18 -27.45
CA ASN A 75 31.08 3.30 -26.84
C ASN A 75 31.60 2.86 -25.45
N GLU A 76 32.10 3.81 -24.65
CA GLU A 76 32.64 3.51 -23.32
C GLU A 76 31.61 2.83 -22.40
N ASP A 77 30.34 3.24 -22.50
CA ASP A 77 29.28 2.82 -21.57
C ASP A 77 28.31 1.79 -22.13
N LEU A 78 28.41 1.41 -23.40
CA LEU A 78 27.48 0.52 -24.07
C LEU A 78 28.20 -0.50 -24.95
N LEU A 79 27.83 -1.77 -24.77
CA LEU A 79 28.15 -2.85 -25.69
C LEU A 79 26.88 -3.61 -26.10
N ILE A 80 26.91 -4.23 -27.28
CA ILE A 80 25.87 -5.13 -27.76
C ILE A 80 26.39 -6.55 -27.71
N GLY A 81 25.72 -7.42 -26.96
CA GLY A 81 25.97 -8.85 -26.87
C GLY A 81 25.05 -9.66 -27.77
N ARG A 82 25.60 -10.73 -28.36
CA ARG A 82 24.84 -11.77 -29.07
C ARG A 82 25.13 -13.11 -28.40
N VAL A 83 24.09 -13.81 -27.97
CA VAL A 83 24.22 -15.15 -27.38
C VAL A 83 24.14 -16.20 -28.48
N TYR A 84 25.02 -17.18 -28.40
CA TYR A 84 25.05 -18.33 -29.28
C TYR A 84 25.05 -19.64 -28.49
N LEU A 85 24.40 -20.66 -29.04
CA LEU A 85 24.47 -22.04 -28.58
C LEU A 85 25.31 -22.85 -29.57
N GLY A 86 26.28 -23.62 -29.09
CA GLY A 86 27.18 -24.45 -29.89
C GLY A 86 28.60 -23.90 -30.00
N GLU A 87 29.33 -24.31 -31.04
CA GLU A 87 30.75 -23.99 -31.18
C GLU A 87 30.98 -22.68 -31.97
N TYR A 88 31.76 -21.76 -31.40
CA TYR A 88 32.20 -20.56 -32.11
C TYR A 88 33.09 -20.93 -33.32
N PRO A 89 32.95 -20.28 -34.50
CA PRO A 89 32.04 -19.16 -34.82
C PRO A 89 30.69 -19.59 -35.43
N HIS A 90 30.37 -20.89 -35.42
CA HIS A 90 29.26 -21.47 -36.18
C HIS A 90 28.01 -21.80 -35.33
N GLY A 91 28.01 -21.44 -34.05
CA GLY A 91 26.86 -21.62 -33.16
C GLY A 91 25.57 -20.97 -33.68
N THR A 92 24.44 -21.47 -33.20
CA THR A 92 23.11 -20.92 -33.49
C THR A 92 22.87 -19.69 -32.63
N ARG A 93 22.58 -18.55 -33.26
CA ARG A 93 22.23 -17.30 -32.55
C ARG A 93 20.90 -17.48 -31.82
N VAL A 94 20.90 -17.19 -30.52
CA VAL A 94 19.73 -17.32 -29.66
C VAL A 94 19.02 -15.97 -29.54
N PHE A 95 19.71 -14.94 -29.05
CA PHE A 95 19.16 -13.58 -28.92
C PHE A 95 20.26 -12.50 -28.91
N THR A 96 19.86 -11.24 -28.81
CA THR A 96 20.75 -10.06 -28.74
C THR A 96 20.32 -9.18 -27.60
N PHE A 97 21.29 -8.62 -26.89
CA PHE A 97 21.06 -7.84 -25.69
C PHE A 97 22.04 -6.66 -25.63
N PRO A 98 21.61 -5.49 -25.14
CA PRO A 98 22.53 -4.42 -24.75
C PRO A 98 23.11 -4.71 -23.35
N MET A 99 24.35 -4.27 -23.10
CA MET A 99 24.88 -4.12 -21.74
C MET A 99 25.45 -2.71 -21.56
N THR A 100 25.14 -2.11 -20.42
CA THR A 100 25.68 -0.82 -20.01
C THR A 100 26.78 -1.01 -18.96
N ARG A 101 27.83 -0.18 -19.00
CA ARG A 101 28.98 -0.22 -18.06
C ARG A 101 28.59 0.22 -16.64
N LYS A 102 27.52 1.01 -16.49
CA LYS A 102 27.23 1.76 -15.28
C LYS A 102 26.35 0.97 -14.31
N TYR A 103 26.97 0.46 -13.24
CA TYR A 103 26.31 0.15 -11.97
C TYR A 103 26.27 1.44 -11.15
N SER A 104 25.19 2.20 -11.25
CA SER A 104 24.93 3.35 -10.37
C SER A 104 23.95 2.97 -9.28
N PHE A 105 23.66 3.87 -8.35
CA PHE A 105 22.63 3.64 -7.33
C PHE A 105 21.24 3.37 -7.94
N GLU A 106 20.99 3.79 -9.18
CA GLU A 106 19.78 3.45 -9.93
C GLU A 106 19.70 1.96 -10.30
N GLN A 107 20.83 1.23 -10.29
CA GLN A 107 20.91 -0.20 -10.58
C GLN A 107 21.21 -1.06 -9.34
N MET A 108 20.96 -0.51 -8.14
CA MET A 108 21.24 -1.20 -6.87
C MET A 108 20.42 -2.50 -6.73
N THR A 109 21.08 -3.58 -6.31
CA THR A 109 20.43 -4.84 -5.93
C THR A 109 20.06 -4.85 -4.45
N VAL A 110 19.25 -5.83 -4.06
CA VAL A 110 19.00 -6.15 -2.64
C VAL A 110 20.29 -6.40 -1.87
N ASN A 111 21.24 -7.14 -2.45
CA ASN A 111 22.50 -7.47 -1.78
C ASN A 111 23.37 -6.23 -1.53
N ASP A 112 23.40 -5.30 -2.50
CA ASP A 112 24.13 -4.04 -2.37
C ASP A 112 23.52 -3.16 -1.26
N HIS A 113 22.19 -3.10 -1.19
CA HIS A 113 21.49 -2.42 -0.11
C HIS A 113 21.82 -3.03 1.25
N GLN A 114 21.75 -4.35 1.38
CA GLN A 114 22.07 -5.04 2.64
C GLN A 114 23.50 -4.75 3.10
N ALA A 115 24.46 -4.74 2.16
CA ALA A 115 25.84 -4.39 2.46
C ALA A 115 25.98 -2.94 2.94
N LEU A 116 25.30 -1.98 2.28
CA LEU A 116 25.28 -0.58 2.71
C LEU A 116 24.63 -0.42 4.08
N TYR A 117 23.44 -0.98 4.25
CA TYR A 117 22.65 -0.93 5.48
C TYR A 117 23.44 -1.47 6.70
N ALA A 118 24.15 -2.58 6.53
CA ALA A 118 24.98 -3.17 7.60
C ALA A 118 26.14 -2.25 8.06
N THR A 119 26.64 -1.38 7.18
CA THR A 119 27.72 -0.43 7.50
C THR A 119 27.21 0.94 7.99
N GLY A 120 25.91 1.21 7.80
CA GLY A 120 25.30 2.49 8.15
C GLY A 120 25.20 2.74 9.64
N THR A 121 25.26 4.03 10.01
CA THR A 121 25.17 4.52 11.39
C THR A 121 23.80 5.13 11.69
N VAL A 122 23.44 5.32 12.95
CA VAL A 122 22.19 6.00 13.31
C VAL A 122 22.29 7.50 12.96
N PRO A 123 21.41 8.07 12.12
CA PRO A 123 21.42 9.50 11.84
C PRO A 123 21.05 10.30 13.10
N SER A 124 21.64 11.48 13.27
CA SER A 124 21.17 12.47 14.25
C SER A 124 19.97 13.28 13.72
N ALA A 125 19.28 14.02 14.60
CA ALA A 125 18.20 14.92 14.18
C ALA A 125 18.67 15.92 13.10
N GLN A 126 19.84 16.52 13.28
CA GLN A 126 20.43 17.43 12.31
C GLN A 126 20.80 16.75 10.99
N ASP A 127 21.20 15.48 11.02
CA ASP A 127 21.45 14.73 9.80
C ASP A 127 20.17 14.57 8.97
N LEU A 128 18.99 14.44 9.62
CA LEU A 128 17.72 14.25 8.92
C LEU A 128 17.13 15.53 8.33
N GLN A 129 17.38 16.71 8.92
CA GLN A 129 16.78 17.99 8.51
C GLN A 129 16.76 18.20 6.99
N GLY A 130 15.59 18.46 6.40
CA GLY A 130 15.42 18.79 4.98
C GLY A 130 14.58 17.77 4.21
N VAL A 131 14.52 17.94 2.89
CA VAL A 131 13.75 17.07 1.97
C VAL A 131 14.66 16.03 1.33
N TRP A 132 14.24 14.78 1.34
CA TRP A 132 14.92 13.62 0.80
C TRP A 132 14.06 12.96 -0.27
N ARG A 133 14.65 12.61 -1.40
CA ARG A 133 14.00 11.75 -2.40
C ARG A 133 14.25 10.30 -2.05
N MET A 134 13.19 9.51 -2.01
CA MET A 134 13.23 8.06 -1.80
C MET A 134 13.20 7.33 -3.14
N ASP A 135 14.18 6.46 -3.35
CA ASP A 135 14.24 5.55 -4.49
C ASP A 135 14.11 4.10 -3.98
N VAL A 136 13.07 3.37 -4.39
CA VAL A 136 12.81 1.99 -3.91
C VAL A 136 13.53 0.97 -4.78
N ILE A 137 14.08 -0.05 -4.14
CA ILE A 137 14.88 -1.11 -4.78
C ILE A 137 13.94 -2.22 -5.23
N SER A 138 14.16 -2.70 -6.45
CA SER A 138 13.43 -3.81 -7.04
C SER A 138 14.39 -4.94 -7.43
N ASN A 139 13.89 -6.18 -7.45
CA ASN A 139 14.59 -7.33 -8.02
C ASN A 139 14.85 -7.23 -9.55
N ALA A 140 14.28 -6.21 -10.23
CA ALA A 140 14.62 -5.86 -11.60
C ALA A 140 15.84 -4.92 -11.71
N ASN A 141 16.51 -4.61 -10.60
CA ASN A 141 17.70 -3.73 -10.52
C ASN A 141 17.46 -2.35 -11.15
N HIS A 142 16.28 -1.78 -10.94
CA HIS A 142 15.96 -0.42 -11.29
C HIS A 142 15.32 0.25 -10.09
N ALA A 143 16.06 1.16 -9.45
CA ALA A 143 15.52 1.99 -8.39
C ALA A 143 14.70 3.12 -8.99
N GLY A 144 13.44 3.22 -8.57
CA GLY A 144 12.50 4.24 -9.06
C GLY A 144 12.21 5.27 -7.98
N GLY A 145 12.21 6.56 -8.35
CA GLY A 145 11.78 7.65 -7.47
C GLY A 145 10.34 7.39 -7.01
N THR A 146 10.19 7.03 -5.74
CA THR A 146 8.94 6.54 -5.19
C THR A 146 8.41 7.47 -4.13
N ALA A 147 9.23 8.21 -3.38
CA ALA A 147 8.70 9.12 -2.37
C ALA A 147 9.54 10.37 -2.16
N TYR A 148 9.02 11.32 -1.40
CA TYR A 148 9.83 12.33 -0.72
C TYR A 148 9.61 12.26 0.80
N LEU A 149 10.66 12.32 1.60
CA LEU A 149 10.58 12.48 3.05
C LEU A 149 11.03 13.89 3.42
N TRP A 150 10.26 14.59 4.23
CA TRP A 150 10.64 15.89 4.77
C TRP A 150 10.75 15.81 6.29
N PHE A 151 11.90 16.22 6.80
CA PHE A 151 12.15 16.31 8.24
C PHE A 151 12.41 17.76 8.62
N ASP A 152 11.70 18.24 9.64
CA ASP A 152 11.88 19.57 10.21
C ASP A 152 12.12 19.50 11.72
N VAL A 153 13.36 19.76 12.11
CA VAL A 153 13.80 19.84 13.50
C VAL A 153 13.46 21.22 14.03
N LYS A 154 12.52 21.26 14.97
CA LYS A 154 12.07 22.48 15.62
C LYS A 154 13.09 22.96 16.66
N PRO A 155 13.07 24.26 17.03
CA PRO A 155 13.98 24.81 18.04
C PRO A 155 13.90 24.16 19.43
N ASP A 156 12.77 23.50 19.73
CA ASP A 156 12.53 22.77 20.99
C ASP A 156 13.07 21.32 20.96
N GLY A 157 13.70 20.90 19.85
CA GLY A 157 14.27 19.57 19.67
C GLY A 157 13.27 18.52 19.16
N ARG A 158 12.00 18.89 18.95
CA ARG A 158 11.03 17.99 18.28
C ARG A 158 11.37 17.87 16.79
N ILE A 159 11.11 16.71 16.22
CA ILE A 159 11.21 16.48 14.78
C ILE A 159 9.81 16.29 14.23
N GLU A 160 9.41 17.12 13.28
CA GLU A 160 8.27 16.87 12.43
C GLU A 160 8.74 16.10 11.20
N SER A 161 8.08 14.99 10.91
CA SER A 161 8.39 14.14 9.76
C SER A 161 7.16 14.04 8.88
N ARG A 162 7.30 14.33 7.59
CA ARG A 162 6.28 14.10 6.56
C ARG A 162 6.85 13.21 5.48
N TYR A 163 5.99 12.41 4.86
CA TYR A 163 6.34 11.70 3.63
C TYR A 163 5.35 12.01 2.53
N LEU A 164 5.79 11.82 1.30
CA LEU A 164 5.01 11.86 0.08
C LEU A 164 5.27 10.56 -0.67
N LEU A 165 4.47 9.52 -0.44
CA LEU A 165 4.68 8.19 -1.04
C LEU A 165 3.94 8.07 -2.37
N MET A 166 4.65 7.66 -3.42
CA MET A 166 4.26 7.53 -4.83
C MET A 166 3.61 8.77 -5.46
N GLY A 167 3.75 9.92 -4.80
CA GLY A 167 2.97 11.12 -5.15
C GLY A 167 1.46 10.96 -4.87
N LEU A 168 1.07 10.00 -4.01
CA LEU A 168 -0.31 9.61 -3.75
C LEU A 168 -0.76 9.87 -2.30
N MET A 169 0.17 9.89 -1.33
CA MET A 169 -0.14 10.03 0.11
C MET A 169 0.83 11.01 0.79
N GLU A 170 0.32 12.11 1.35
CA GLU A 170 1.02 12.92 2.36
C GLU A 170 0.60 12.48 3.76
N GLY A 171 1.55 12.11 4.62
CA GLY A 171 1.27 11.63 5.97
C GLY A 171 2.28 12.10 7.01
N LEU A 172 1.82 12.22 8.26
CA LEU A 172 2.66 12.58 9.42
C LEU A 172 3.13 11.29 10.11
N VAL A 173 4.45 11.13 10.24
CA VAL A 173 5.09 9.92 10.79
C VAL A 173 5.67 10.22 12.16
N THR A 174 5.63 9.25 13.08
CA THR A 174 6.22 9.44 14.41
C THR A 174 7.70 9.03 14.38
N PRO A 175 8.64 9.99 14.53
CA PRO A 175 10.07 9.68 14.58
C PRO A 175 10.46 9.11 15.95
N SER A 176 11.27 8.05 15.94
CA SER A 176 11.85 7.44 17.12
C SER A 176 13.33 7.16 16.91
N PHE A 177 14.16 7.48 17.89
CA PHE A 177 15.58 7.11 17.89
C PHE A 177 15.76 5.85 18.73
N VAL A 178 16.07 4.73 18.07
CA VAL A 178 16.46 3.48 18.72
C VAL A 178 17.98 3.32 18.69
N LYS A 179 18.50 2.36 19.46
CA LYS A 179 19.95 2.25 19.73
C LYS A 179 20.77 1.98 18.46
N ASP A 180 20.14 1.38 17.47
CA ASP A 180 20.76 0.74 16.31
C ASP A 180 20.23 1.26 14.97
N HIS A 181 19.15 2.03 14.95
CA HIS A 181 18.62 2.73 13.77
C HIS A 181 17.71 3.91 14.16
N PHE A 182 17.34 4.75 13.19
CA PHE A 182 16.22 5.69 13.34
C PHE A 182 14.96 5.05 12.77
N GLN A 183 13.84 5.16 13.48
CA GLN A 183 12.59 4.52 13.10
C GLN A 183 11.49 5.54 12.81
N LEU A 184 10.76 5.38 11.70
CA LEU A 184 9.47 6.04 11.51
C LEU A 184 8.36 5.01 11.67
N ASN A 185 7.40 5.32 12.54
CA ASN A 185 6.18 4.54 12.68
C ASN A 185 5.05 5.28 11.97
N ASP A 186 4.47 4.65 10.96
CA ASP A 186 3.28 5.13 10.25
C ASP A 186 2.03 4.32 10.64
N PHE A 187 0.93 4.48 9.90
CA PHE A 187 -0.35 3.79 10.17
C PHE A 187 -0.34 2.31 9.78
N THR A 188 0.74 1.81 9.17
CA THR A 188 0.89 0.42 8.76
C THR A 188 1.67 -0.37 9.82
N PRO A 189 1.68 -1.72 9.78
CA PRO A 189 2.57 -2.50 10.64
C PRO A 189 4.02 -2.52 10.16
N PHE A 190 4.31 -1.80 9.08
CA PHE A 190 5.66 -1.61 8.63
C PHE A 190 6.25 -0.44 9.40
N HIS A 191 7.51 -0.59 9.76
CA HIS A 191 8.29 0.49 10.29
C HIS A 191 9.43 0.79 9.34
N ASP A 192 9.76 2.07 9.22
CA ASP A 192 10.98 2.48 8.55
C ASP A 192 12.16 2.27 9.50
N GLU A 193 13.25 1.73 9.01
CA GLU A 193 14.55 1.80 9.65
C GLU A 193 15.51 2.54 8.75
N ILE A 194 16.04 3.68 9.20
CA ILE A 194 16.93 4.55 8.42
C ILE A 194 18.32 4.58 9.06
N ARG A 195 19.33 4.43 8.20
CA ARG A 195 20.75 4.53 8.55
C ARG A 195 21.46 5.55 7.67
N LYS A 196 22.39 6.28 8.27
CA LYS A 196 23.28 7.23 7.61
C LYS A 196 24.48 6.53 7.00
N ILE A 197 24.72 6.82 5.72
CA ILE A 197 25.93 6.42 4.98
C ILE A 197 26.81 7.64 4.74
N ALA A 198 26.23 8.76 4.32
CA ALA A 198 26.89 10.04 4.12
C ALA A 198 25.93 11.21 4.44
N ASP A 199 26.44 12.44 4.45
CA ASP A 199 25.65 13.64 4.81
C ASP A 199 24.45 13.90 3.89
N ASN A 200 24.54 13.45 2.64
CA ASN A 200 23.51 13.58 1.61
C ASN A 200 22.92 12.24 1.15
N PHE A 201 23.21 11.15 1.87
CA PHE A 201 22.79 9.81 1.47
C PHE A 201 22.49 8.92 2.68
N LEU A 202 21.23 8.47 2.76
CA LEU A 202 20.77 7.50 3.74
C LEU A 202 20.26 6.26 3.02
N VAL A 203 20.19 5.16 3.78
CA VAL A 203 19.66 3.88 3.34
C VAL A 203 18.60 3.47 4.33
N GLY A 204 17.49 2.90 3.86
CA GLY A 204 16.47 2.44 4.76
C GLY A 204 15.69 1.23 4.28
N LYS A 205 14.93 0.67 5.21
CA LYS A 205 14.04 -0.47 5.04
C LYS A 205 12.67 -0.10 5.56
N TYR A 206 11.62 -0.42 4.83
CA TYR A 206 10.25 -0.33 5.30
C TYR A 206 9.72 -1.74 5.45
N VAL A 207 9.73 -2.28 6.67
CA VAL A 207 9.59 -3.72 6.92
C VAL A 207 8.61 -4.00 8.04
N THR A 208 7.94 -5.15 7.95
CA THR A 208 7.09 -5.71 9.00
C THR A 208 7.52 -7.15 9.29
N SER A 209 7.15 -7.69 10.45
CA SER A 209 7.42 -9.08 10.81
C SER A 209 6.34 -10.02 10.24
N LEU A 210 6.76 -11.04 9.48
CA LEU A 210 5.86 -12.08 9.00
C LEU A 210 5.51 -13.09 10.11
N PRO A 211 4.28 -13.63 10.11
CA PRO A 211 3.94 -14.78 10.95
C PRO A 211 4.85 -15.98 10.66
N PRO A 212 5.24 -16.80 11.68
CA PRO A 212 6.17 -17.92 11.52
C PRO A 212 5.78 -18.94 10.43
N ALA A 213 4.48 -19.17 10.25
CA ALA A 213 3.95 -20.07 9.22
C ALA A 213 4.21 -19.56 7.79
N VAL A 214 4.29 -18.25 7.60
CA VAL A 214 4.49 -17.60 6.30
C VAL A 214 5.99 -17.33 6.05
N SER A 215 6.72 -16.91 7.08
CA SER A 215 8.18 -16.65 6.97
C SER A 215 8.97 -17.90 6.57
N SER A 216 8.59 -19.08 7.08
CA SER A 216 9.21 -20.37 6.73
C SER A 216 8.99 -20.79 5.27
N LEU A 217 7.90 -20.32 4.64
CA LEU A 217 7.57 -20.56 3.23
C LEU A 217 8.25 -19.55 2.29
N MET A 218 8.38 -18.30 2.73
CA MET A 218 8.90 -17.18 1.93
C MET A 218 10.43 -17.06 1.98
N GLN A 219 11.07 -17.44 3.10
CA GLN A 219 12.52 -17.38 3.32
C GLN A 219 13.16 -16.10 2.75
N ASN A 220 14.09 -16.21 1.79
CA ASN A 220 14.78 -15.11 1.12
C ASN A 220 14.25 -14.91 -0.31
N SER A 221 12.96 -14.57 -0.45
CA SER A 221 12.30 -14.38 -1.75
C SER A 221 11.97 -12.91 -2.02
N SER A 222 11.99 -12.53 -3.30
CA SER A 222 11.63 -11.17 -3.75
C SER A 222 10.47 -11.22 -4.74
N LEU A 223 9.54 -10.28 -4.61
CA LEU A 223 8.34 -10.08 -5.41
C LEU A 223 8.30 -8.63 -5.91
N GLY A 224 9.09 -8.34 -6.96
CA GLY A 224 9.17 -6.98 -7.51
C GLY A 224 9.93 -6.05 -6.57
N ILE A 225 9.22 -5.13 -5.92
CA ILE A 225 9.76 -4.20 -4.91
C ILE A 225 9.71 -4.75 -3.49
N PHE A 226 8.98 -5.86 -3.26
CA PHE A 226 8.87 -6.47 -1.94
C PHE A 226 9.88 -7.60 -1.76
N HIS A 227 10.47 -7.70 -0.57
CA HIS A 227 11.53 -8.61 -0.20
C HIS A 227 11.20 -9.26 1.14
N ALA A 228 11.38 -10.58 1.22
CA ALA A 228 11.34 -11.33 2.47
C ALA A 228 12.77 -11.66 2.92
N GLU A 229 13.04 -11.50 4.21
CA GLU A 229 14.32 -11.81 4.84
C GLU A 229 14.25 -13.12 5.63
N ALA A 230 15.40 -13.78 5.77
CA ALA A 230 15.51 -15.05 6.49
C ALA A 230 15.20 -14.93 8.00
N ASN A 231 15.26 -13.72 8.57
CA ASN A 231 14.86 -13.42 9.95
C ASN A 231 13.32 -13.31 10.11
N GLY A 232 12.57 -13.41 9.01
CA GLY A 232 11.12 -13.31 9.01
C GLY A 232 10.58 -11.91 8.73
N GLU A 233 11.41 -10.94 8.38
CA GLU A 233 10.96 -9.61 7.96
C GLU A 233 10.48 -9.61 6.51
N PHE A 234 9.54 -8.72 6.19
CA PHE A 234 9.00 -8.53 4.85
C PHE A 234 8.71 -7.07 4.60
N GLY A 235 9.09 -6.56 3.43
CA GLY A 235 8.83 -5.18 3.06
C GLY A 235 9.65 -4.73 1.87
N PHE A 236 9.96 -3.45 1.75
CA PHE A 236 10.79 -2.96 0.65
C PHE A 236 11.99 -2.17 1.16
N TYR A 237 13.01 -2.10 0.32
CA TYR A 237 14.26 -1.40 0.62
C TYR A 237 14.36 -0.14 -0.21
N TYR A 238 15.00 0.89 0.34
CA TYR A 238 15.09 2.17 -0.35
C TYR A 238 16.36 2.94 -0.02
N LEU A 239 16.62 3.94 -0.85
CA LEU A 239 17.67 4.93 -0.70
C LEU A 239 17.05 6.29 -0.51
N LEU A 240 17.69 7.13 0.29
CA LEU A 240 17.30 8.52 0.48
C LEU A 240 18.42 9.42 0.02
N THR A 241 18.15 10.24 -1.00
CA THR A 241 19.09 11.25 -1.49
C THR A 241 18.60 12.63 -1.10
N ARG A 242 19.46 13.44 -0.48
CA ARG A 242 19.12 14.80 -0.07
C ARG A 242 18.82 15.65 -1.30
N THR A 243 17.79 16.50 -1.21
CA THR A 243 17.38 17.40 -2.28
C THR A 243 17.61 18.87 -1.89
N ASP A 244 17.57 19.76 -2.89
CA ASP A 244 17.61 21.21 -2.68
C ASP A 244 16.23 21.80 -2.36
N LEU A 245 15.19 20.95 -2.26
CA LEU A 245 13.83 21.38 -1.93
C LEU A 245 13.75 21.82 -0.46
N LYS A 246 13.06 22.93 -0.22
CA LYS A 246 12.85 23.46 1.14
C LYS A 246 11.56 22.96 1.79
N GLN A 247 10.62 22.48 0.98
CA GLN A 247 9.33 21.92 1.37
C GLN A 247 8.99 20.79 0.39
N LEU A 248 8.05 19.92 0.75
CA LEU A 248 7.55 18.90 -0.17
C LEU A 248 7.01 19.57 -1.45
N PRO A 249 7.24 18.97 -2.63
CA PRO A 249 6.67 19.50 -3.86
C PRO A 249 5.13 19.43 -3.79
N THR A 250 4.45 20.53 -4.14
CA THR A 250 2.99 20.58 -4.25
C THR A 250 2.54 19.64 -5.37
N LEU A 251 1.64 18.71 -5.03
CA LEU A 251 1.21 17.63 -5.91
C LEU A 251 0.28 18.11 -7.04
N THR A 252 0.72 17.97 -8.28
CA THR A 252 -0.11 17.89 -9.50
C THR A 252 -0.13 16.46 -10.08
N LEU A 253 0.19 15.44 -9.26
CA LEU A 253 0.49 14.08 -9.72
C LEU A 253 -0.64 13.05 -9.47
N LEU A 254 -1.70 13.41 -8.72
CA LEU A 254 -2.93 12.61 -8.59
C LEU A 254 -3.88 12.81 -9.78
N SER A 255 -3.77 13.97 -10.44
CA SER A 255 -4.54 14.34 -11.63
C SER A 255 -4.57 13.23 -12.69
N PRO A 256 -3.46 12.54 -13.04
CA PRO A 256 -3.50 11.46 -14.02
C PRO A 256 -4.26 10.18 -13.59
N PHE A 257 -4.64 10.01 -12.33
CA PHE A 257 -5.47 8.87 -11.89
C PHE A 257 -6.91 9.29 -11.57
N LEU A 258 -7.10 10.49 -11.01
CA LEU A 258 -8.41 11.08 -10.74
C LEU A 258 -9.08 11.62 -12.02
N ASP A 259 -8.30 12.17 -12.96
CA ASP A 259 -8.77 12.66 -14.26
C ASP A 259 -8.89 11.53 -15.31
N VAL A 260 -8.47 10.30 -14.98
CA VAL A 260 -8.69 9.14 -15.85
C VAL A 260 -10.14 8.71 -15.71
N TYR A 261 -10.92 9.12 -16.69
CA TYR A 261 -12.26 8.60 -16.92
C TYR A 261 -12.16 7.12 -17.32
N LEU A 262 -12.69 6.25 -16.47
CA LEU A 262 -12.74 4.82 -16.71
C LEU A 262 -13.97 4.49 -17.57
N PRO A 263 -13.96 3.42 -18.39
CA PRO A 263 -15.15 2.98 -19.11
C PRO A 263 -16.38 2.86 -18.19
N ASP A 264 -17.52 3.37 -18.66
CA ASP A 264 -18.80 3.25 -17.93
C ASP A 264 -19.14 1.76 -17.66
N GLY A 265 -19.76 1.49 -16.53
CA GLY A 265 -20.17 0.15 -16.08
C GLY A 265 -19.08 -0.64 -15.36
N LEU A 266 -17.93 -0.02 -15.06
CA LEU A 266 -16.92 -0.57 -14.16
C LEU A 266 -17.33 -0.33 -12.72
N GLY A 267 -17.83 -1.37 -12.05
CA GLY A 267 -18.27 -1.29 -10.67
C GLY A 267 -17.17 -1.62 -9.65
N LEU A 268 -17.47 -1.37 -8.38
CA LEU A 268 -16.64 -1.70 -7.23
C LEU A 268 -17.50 -2.33 -6.14
N THR A 269 -17.06 -3.45 -5.60
CA THR A 269 -17.73 -4.09 -4.46
C THR A 269 -16.77 -4.34 -3.31
N PHE A 270 -17.29 -4.29 -2.09
CA PHE A 270 -16.55 -4.59 -0.87
C PHE A 270 -17.49 -5.13 0.21
N ASN A 271 -16.93 -5.83 1.19
CA ASN A 271 -17.70 -6.39 2.30
C ASN A 271 -17.36 -5.67 3.60
N GLU A 272 -18.37 -5.38 4.42
CA GLU A 272 -18.19 -4.80 5.74
C GLU A 272 -18.95 -5.62 6.78
N GLU A 273 -18.29 -5.85 7.92
CA GLU A 273 -18.84 -6.56 9.06
C GLU A 273 -18.67 -5.70 10.31
N MET A 274 -19.80 -5.29 10.88
CA MET A 274 -19.86 -4.44 12.08
C MET A 274 -20.51 -5.21 13.21
N VAL A 275 -19.89 -5.20 14.39
CA VAL A 275 -20.34 -5.86 15.61
C VAL A 275 -20.38 -4.85 16.75
N GLY A 276 -21.32 -5.01 17.66
CA GLY A 276 -21.36 -4.19 18.87
C GLY A 276 -22.67 -4.38 19.61
N TRP A 277 -23.23 -3.27 20.08
CA TRP A 277 -24.29 -3.28 21.08
C TRP A 277 -25.47 -2.41 20.65
N TYR A 278 -26.67 -2.96 20.76
CA TYR A 278 -27.93 -2.23 20.64
C TYR A 278 -28.54 -1.99 22.02
N PHE A 279 -29.03 -0.77 22.25
CA PHE A 279 -29.65 -0.32 23.49
C PHE A 279 -31.11 0.05 23.23
N GLU A 280 -32.02 -0.90 23.47
CA GLU A 280 -33.45 -0.69 23.29
C GLU A 280 -33.99 0.40 24.25
N GLY A 281 -34.79 1.32 23.71
CA GLY A 281 -35.37 2.47 24.41
C GLY A 281 -34.39 3.59 24.76
N ALA A 282 -33.10 3.44 24.45
CA ALA A 282 -32.10 4.47 24.71
C ALA A 282 -32.24 5.65 23.74
N THR A 283 -32.02 6.87 24.24
CA THR A 283 -31.95 8.10 23.45
C THR A 283 -30.64 8.85 23.71
N THR A 284 -30.32 9.80 22.83
CA THR A 284 -29.21 10.74 22.99
C THR A 284 -29.70 12.07 23.57
N PRO A 285 -28.86 12.82 24.32
CA PRO A 285 -29.26 14.07 24.97
C PRO A 285 -29.37 15.27 24.00
N ALA A 286 -28.81 15.15 22.80
CA ALA A 286 -28.83 16.14 21.73
C ALA A 286 -28.91 15.43 20.37
N PRO A 287 -29.37 16.09 19.30
CA PRO A 287 -29.27 15.55 17.95
C PRO A 287 -27.83 15.65 17.40
N GLY A 288 -27.51 14.80 16.43
CA GLY A 288 -26.23 14.82 15.71
C GLY A 288 -25.04 14.42 16.58
N ARG A 289 -23.84 14.77 16.12
CA ARG A 289 -22.56 14.34 16.71
C ARG A 289 -22.49 14.47 18.22
N ALA A 290 -22.86 15.64 18.77
CA ALA A 290 -22.80 15.90 20.20
C ALA A 290 -23.63 14.91 21.04
N GLY A 291 -24.75 14.41 20.50
CA GLY A 291 -25.54 13.36 21.12
C GLY A 291 -24.98 11.97 20.85
N ASP A 292 -24.62 11.70 19.61
CA ASP A 292 -24.18 10.38 19.15
C ASP A 292 -22.90 9.92 19.87
N LEU A 293 -21.94 10.83 20.07
CA LEU A 293 -20.72 10.55 20.83
C LEU A 293 -20.99 10.12 22.29
N THR A 294 -22.16 10.45 22.85
CA THR A 294 -22.52 9.99 24.20
C THR A 294 -22.87 8.51 24.26
N ILE A 295 -23.16 7.86 23.12
CA ILE A 295 -23.45 6.42 23.09
C ILE A 295 -22.20 5.63 23.51
N ALA A 296 -21.00 6.08 23.12
CA ALA A 296 -19.73 5.44 23.50
C ALA A 296 -19.53 5.37 25.03
N SER A 297 -20.07 6.32 25.79
CA SER A 297 -19.97 6.34 27.26
C SER A 297 -20.69 5.16 27.94
N ARG A 298 -21.56 4.46 27.23
CA ARG A 298 -22.27 3.26 27.71
C ARG A 298 -21.41 2.01 27.64
N ILE A 299 -20.29 2.04 26.91
CA ILE A 299 -19.43 0.89 26.66
C ILE A 299 -18.40 0.78 27.79
N PRO A 300 -18.45 -0.28 28.63
CA PRO A 300 -17.46 -0.47 29.68
C PRO A 300 -16.12 -0.86 29.09
N SER A 301 -15.03 -0.66 29.84
CA SER A 301 -13.69 -1.09 29.45
C SER A 301 -13.53 -2.62 29.33
N SER A 302 -14.48 -3.39 29.89
CA SER A 302 -14.51 -4.86 29.80
C SER A 302 -15.91 -5.40 30.08
N GLY A 303 -16.32 -6.44 29.34
CA GLY A 303 -17.60 -7.12 29.51
C GLY A 303 -18.75 -6.46 28.75
N ALA A 304 -19.94 -7.04 28.85
CA ALA A 304 -21.13 -6.52 28.17
C ALA A 304 -21.63 -5.22 28.84
N PRO A 305 -21.99 -4.17 28.06
CA PRO A 305 -22.57 -2.96 28.58
C PRO A 305 -23.95 -3.23 29.21
N ALA A 306 -24.26 -2.52 30.29
CA ALA A 306 -25.54 -2.66 30.97
C ALA A 306 -26.70 -2.25 30.05
N GLY A 307 -27.66 -3.15 29.87
CA GLY A 307 -28.82 -2.92 28.99
C GLY A 307 -28.52 -2.96 27.49
N GLY A 308 -27.29 -3.31 27.10
CA GLY A 308 -26.94 -3.58 25.71
C GLY A 308 -27.15 -5.04 25.35
N VAL A 309 -27.54 -5.30 24.10
CA VAL A 309 -27.62 -6.64 23.51
C VAL A 309 -26.77 -6.69 22.25
N ASP A 310 -26.19 -7.85 21.93
CA ASP A 310 -25.35 -7.99 20.75
C ASP A 310 -26.14 -7.58 19.49
N CYS A 311 -25.51 -6.74 18.68
CA CYS A 311 -26.01 -6.23 17.42
C CYS A 311 -24.91 -6.35 16.38
N LYS A 312 -25.26 -6.84 15.19
CA LYS A 312 -24.31 -7.08 14.11
C LYS A 312 -24.96 -6.82 12.76
N PHE A 313 -24.19 -6.30 11.80
CA PHE A 313 -24.54 -6.48 10.40
C PHE A 313 -23.36 -7.01 9.59
N ASP A 314 -23.69 -7.78 8.56
CA ASP A 314 -22.80 -8.26 7.51
C ASP A 314 -23.37 -7.78 6.19
N VAL A 315 -22.69 -6.84 5.52
CA VAL A 315 -23.18 -6.21 4.30
C VAL A 315 -22.18 -6.32 3.16
N HIS A 316 -22.71 -6.56 1.96
CA HIS A 316 -22.03 -6.42 0.69
C HIS A 316 -22.42 -5.07 0.08
N MET A 317 -21.43 -4.24 -0.20
CA MET A 317 -21.63 -2.93 -0.79
C MET A 317 -21.27 -2.95 -2.26
N THR A 318 -22.07 -2.29 -3.08
CA THR A 318 -21.90 -2.22 -4.53
C THR A 318 -22.02 -0.78 -5.02
N ALA A 319 -20.91 -0.25 -5.54
CA ALA A 319 -20.90 0.89 -6.44
C ALA A 319 -21.02 0.36 -7.88
N SER A 320 -22.11 0.71 -8.57
CA SER A 320 -22.35 0.24 -9.94
C SER A 320 -21.37 0.79 -10.96
N ASP A 321 -20.84 1.99 -10.69
CA ASP A 321 -19.85 2.65 -11.53
C ASP A 321 -18.85 3.42 -10.66
N VAL A 322 -17.55 3.20 -10.89
CA VAL A 322 -16.46 3.83 -10.14
C VAL A 322 -16.37 5.33 -10.43
N ASN A 323 -16.67 5.77 -11.66
CA ASN A 323 -16.70 7.21 -11.97
C ASN A 323 -17.85 7.87 -11.21
N GLU A 324 -19.06 7.30 -11.26
CA GLU A 324 -20.23 7.84 -10.55
C GLU A 324 -20.01 7.86 -9.03
N PHE A 325 -19.42 6.80 -8.49
CA PHE A 325 -19.09 6.73 -7.07
C PHE A 325 -18.07 7.79 -6.66
N ILE A 326 -16.99 8.01 -7.44
CA ILE A 326 -15.93 8.95 -7.07
C ILE A 326 -16.31 10.40 -7.35
N ASP A 327 -16.98 10.66 -8.47
CA ASP A 327 -17.32 12.01 -8.93
C ASP A 327 -18.69 12.47 -8.40
N GLY A 328 -19.50 11.54 -7.88
CA GLY A 328 -20.80 11.81 -7.29
C GLY A 328 -20.70 12.52 -5.94
N PRO A 329 -21.66 13.41 -5.61
CA PRO A 329 -21.57 14.27 -4.42
C PRO A 329 -21.66 13.54 -3.08
N GLU A 330 -22.23 12.34 -3.06
CA GLU A 330 -22.47 11.57 -1.83
C GLU A 330 -21.70 10.24 -1.80
N HIS A 331 -20.95 9.92 -2.86
CA HIS A 331 -20.21 8.67 -3.02
C HIS A 331 -21.04 7.43 -2.63
N GLU A 332 -22.22 7.32 -3.24
CA GLU A 332 -23.24 6.36 -2.87
C GLU A 332 -22.91 4.93 -3.36
N ALA A 333 -23.07 3.96 -2.47
CA ALA A 333 -23.11 2.54 -2.79
C ALA A 333 -24.42 1.90 -2.29
N GLN A 334 -24.90 0.91 -3.03
CA GLN A 334 -26.00 0.05 -2.58
C GLN A 334 -25.49 -0.95 -1.55
N MET A 335 -26.36 -1.34 -0.61
CA MET A 335 -26.03 -2.33 0.42
C MET A 335 -27.02 -3.48 0.42
N GLU A 336 -26.52 -4.71 0.45
CA GLU A 336 -27.32 -5.91 0.72
C GLU A 336 -26.65 -6.77 1.79
N GLY A 337 -27.39 -7.69 2.41
CA GLY A 337 -26.83 -8.57 3.43
C GLY A 337 -27.80 -8.85 4.57
N THR A 338 -27.27 -8.91 5.80
CA THR A 338 -28.06 -9.25 6.98
C THR A 338 -27.73 -8.38 8.19
N ILE A 339 -28.74 -8.14 9.03
CA ILE A 339 -28.60 -7.52 10.34
C ILE A 339 -29.15 -8.48 11.42
N SER A 340 -28.44 -8.63 12.52
CA SER A 340 -28.71 -9.59 13.58
C SER A 340 -28.73 -8.94 14.95
N PHE A 341 -29.62 -9.43 15.82
CA PHE A 341 -29.75 -8.99 17.21
C PHE A 341 -29.89 -10.17 18.15
N ALA A 342 -29.20 -10.13 19.29
CA ALA A 342 -29.43 -11.10 20.37
C ALA A 342 -30.86 -10.97 20.94
N SER A 343 -31.41 -9.76 21.00
CA SER A 343 -32.83 -9.50 21.25
C SER A 343 -33.28 -8.22 20.53
N PHE A 344 -34.46 -8.24 19.90
CA PHE A 344 -35.03 -7.08 19.22
C PHE A 344 -36.55 -7.15 19.26
N GLN A 345 -37.19 -6.13 19.83
CA GLN A 345 -38.65 -5.96 19.82
C GLN A 345 -39.41 -7.21 20.36
N GLY A 346 -38.85 -7.84 21.40
CA GLY A 346 -39.42 -9.02 22.06
C GLY A 346 -39.08 -10.37 21.40
N ALA A 347 -38.35 -10.39 20.29
CA ALA A 347 -37.82 -11.60 19.68
C ALA A 347 -36.35 -11.81 20.07
N ASN A 348 -35.92 -13.06 20.26
CA ASN A 348 -34.54 -13.39 20.64
C ASN A 348 -33.81 -14.07 19.49
N GLN A 349 -32.51 -13.79 19.36
CA GLN A 349 -31.60 -14.36 18.34
C GLN A 349 -32.19 -14.26 16.93
N VAL A 350 -32.43 -13.03 16.49
CA VAL A 350 -33.04 -12.75 15.19
C VAL A 350 -32.01 -12.28 14.18
N THR A 351 -32.22 -12.66 12.93
CA THR A 351 -31.49 -12.16 11.77
C THR A 351 -32.51 -11.76 10.71
N TYR A 352 -32.37 -10.55 10.19
CA TYR A 352 -33.21 -9.99 9.14
C TYR A 352 -32.37 -9.74 7.90
N VAL A 353 -33.00 -9.92 6.73
CA VAL A 353 -32.40 -9.58 5.44
C VAL A 353 -32.49 -8.06 5.25
N VAL A 354 -31.37 -7.47 4.84
CA VAL A 354 -31.30 -6.06 4.46
C VAL A 354 -32.01 -5.87 3.12
N ASP A 355 -32.89 -4.88 3.04
CA ASP A 355 -33.57 -4.50 1.81
C ASP A 355 -32.65 -3.66 0.93
N ALA A 356 -32.04 -4.32 -0.05
CA ALA A 356 -31.10 -3.69 -0.98
C ALA A 356 -31.71 -2.53 -1.78
N SER A 357 -33.03 -2.56 -2.03
CA SER A 357 -33.69 -1.52 -2.81
C SER A 357 -33.77 -0.19 -2.09
N ASN A 358 -33.80 -0.22 -0.75
CA ASN A 358 -33.93 0.97 0.10
C ASN A 358 -32.70 1.26 0.97
N SER A 359 -31.70 0.37 1.00
CA SER A 359 -30.50 0.55 1.82
C SER A 359 -29.34 1.20 1.04
N ARG A 360 -28.70 2.22 1.62
CA ARG A 360 -27.64 3.03 0.99
C ARG A 360 -26.50 3.32 1.95
N PHE A 361 -25.30 3.31 1.40
CA PHE A 361 -24.09 3.74 2.07
C PHE A 361 -23.52 4.95 1.34
N ASN A 362 -23.30 6.03 2.07
CA ASN A 362 -22.63 7.21 1.56
C ASN A 362 -21.23 7.21 2.14
N TYR A 363 -20.23 7.03 1.29
CA TYR A 363 -18.86 6.86 1.75
C TYR A 363 -18.31 8.15 2.36
N LEU A 364 -18.59 9.32 1.77
CA LEU A 364 -18.05 10.59 2.26
C LEU A 364 -19.01 11.74 1.97
N GLU A 365 -19.97 11.98 2.86
CA GLU A 365 -20.85 13.14 2.73
C GLU A 365 -20.35 14.28 3.62
N VAL A 366 -20.18 15.48 3.05
CA VAL A 366 -19.90 16.68 3.83
C VAL A 366 -21.22 17.26 4.33
N ASN A 367 -21.40 17.27 5.64
CA ASN A 367 -22.56 17.88 6.27
C ASN A 367 -22.54 19.39 6.05
N GLU A 368 -23.44 19.91 5.20
CA GLU A 368 -23.47 21.33 4.84
C GLU A 368 -23.61 22.27 6.04
N ALA A 369 -24.23 21.81 7.14
CA ALA A 369 -24.47 22.64 8.31
C ALA A 369 -23.24 22.73 9.23
N THR A 370 -22.43 21.68 9.30
CA THR A 370 -21.27 21.61 10.21
C THR A 370 -19.93 21.66 9.48
N GLY A 371 -19.91 21.43 8.17
CA GLY A 371 -18.70 21.22 7.36
C GLY A 371 -18.03 19.87 7.63
N GLU A 372 -18.62 19.02 8.48
CA GLU A 372 -18.03 17.75 8.90
C GLU A 372 -18.21 16.68 7.83
N ALA A 373 -17.14 15.95 7.52
CA ALA A 373 -17.25 14.77 6.68
C ALA A 373 -17.78 13.56 7.48
N GLU A 374 -18.70 12.82 6.89
CA GLU A 374 -19.40 11.70 7.52
C GLU A 374 -19.46 10.48 6.58
N MET A 375 -19.28 9.28 7.12
CA MET A 375 -19.78 8.05 6.48
C MET A 375 -21.19 7.78 6.99
N ARG A 376 -22.16 7.66 6.09
CA ARG A 376 -23.57 7.45 6.46
C ARG A 376 -24.06 6.10 6.01
N TYR A 377 -24.80 5.46 6.90
CA TYR A 377 -25.38 4.14 6.71
C TYR A 377 -26.89 4.25 6.87
N HIS A 378 -27.63 3.93 5.82
CA HIS A 378 -29.08 3.72 5.88
C HIS A 378 -29.37 2.26 5.57
N ILE A 379 -29.75 1.48 6.58
CA ILE A 379 -30.02 0.04 6.45
C ILE A 379 -31.49 -0.23 6.75
N GLU A 380 -32.27 -0.60 5.74
CA GLU A 380 -33.66 -1.02 5.91
C GLU A 380 -33.78 -2.54 6.04
N PHE A 381 -34.68 -3.00 6.91
CA PHE A 381 -34.99 -4.41 7.07
C PHE A 381 -36.42 -4.60 7.57
N ALA A 382 -36.97 -5.80 7.37
CA ALA A 382 -38.33 -6.11 7.77
C ALA A 382 -38.42 -7.42 8.55
N THR A 383 -39.36 -7.48 9.50
CA THR A 383 -39.71 -8.75 10.15
C THR A 383 -40.54 -9.62 9.22
N PRO A 384 -40.60 -10.94 9.46
CA PRO A 384 -41.50 -11.84 8.72
C PRO A 384 -42.99 -11.43 8.81
N GLN A 385 -43.36 -10.65 9.82
CA GLN A 385 -44.71 -10.12 10.03
C GLN A 385 -44.97 -8.79 9.28
N GLY A 386 -43.99 -8.31 8.50
CA GLY A 386 -44.12 -7.13 7.65
C GLY A 386 -43.86 -5.79 8.35
N ARG A 387 -43.41 -5.78 9.61
CA ARG A 387 -42.98 -4.53 10.27
C ARG A 387 -41.64 -4.10 9.68
N ARG A 388 -41.51 -2.83 9.32
CA ARG A 388 -40.31 -2.26 8.69
C ARG A 388 -39.53 -1.42 9.68
N PHE A 389 -38.21 -1.56 9.62
CA PHE A 389 -37.27 -0.85 10.48
C PHE A 389 -36.14 -0.32 9.63
N TYR A 390 -35.49 0.72 10.12
CA TYR A 390 -34.26 1.19 9.54
C TYR A 390 -33.26 1.60 10.61
N LEU A 391 -31.99 1.39 10.30
CA LEU A 391 -30.85 1.86 11.07
C LEU A 391 -30.22 3.04 10.33
N GLU A 392 -30.11 4.16 11.02
CA GLU A 392 -29.33 5.33 10.62
C GLU A 392 -28.01 5.32 11.36
N GLY A 393 -26.91 5.11 10.67
CA GLY A 393 -25.57 5.05 11.24
C GLY A 393 -24.70 6.17 10.70
N ARG A 394 -23.88 6.76 11.59
CA ARG A 394 -22.88 7.77 11.23
C ARG A 394 -21.52 7.40 11.81
N LYS A 395 -20.49 7.53 10.98
CA LYS A 395 -19.11 7.65 11.44
C LYS A 395 -18.66 9.08 11.17
N TYR A 396 -18.13 9.75 12.17
CA TYR A 396 -17.74 11.16 12.11
C TYR A 396 -16.26 11.24 11.77
N MET A 397 -15.90 11.86 10.64
CA MET A 397 -14.53 11.91 10.13
C MET A 397 -13.92 13.29 10.37
N GLN A 398 -13.64 13.66 11.62
CA GLN A 398 -13.07 14.98 11.90
C GLN A 398 -12.05 14.95 13.05
N LYS A 399 -11.04 15.82 12.92
CA LYS A 399 -10.05 16.16 13.94
C LYS A 399 -10.65 16.92 15.14
N ASP A 400 -10.68 16.29 16.30
CA ASP A 400 -11.07 16.86 17.60
C ASP A 400 -9.94 17.57 18.36
N GLU A 401 -8.65 17.32 18.04
CA GLU A 401 -7.53 18.02 18.69
C GLU A 401 -6.52 18.67 17.71
N ALA A 402 -6.28 19.97 17.90
CA ALA A 402 -5.27 20.74 17.18
C ALA A 402 -3.83 20.34 17.61
N GLY A 403 -3.29 19.29 16.99
CA GLY A 403 -1.85 19.05 16.90
C GLY A 403 -1.23 18.22 18.03
N GLY A 404 -0.83 16.99 17.69
CA GLY A 404 0.03 16.11 18.51
C GLY A 404 -0.41 14.65 18.43
N LEU A 405 0.52 13.75 18.77
CA LEU A 405 0.52 12.27 19.05
C LEU A 405 -0.79 11.44 19.14
N ARG A 406 -2.00 12.01 19.06
CA ARG A 406 -3.33 11.36 19.11
C ARG A 406 -4.03 11.20 17.76
N GLY A 407 -3.65 11.97 16.73
CA GLY A 407 -4.37 11.99 15.45
C GLY A 407 -4.48 10.63 14.72
N THR A 408 -3.50 9.73 14.84
CA THR A 408 -3.56 8.42 14.15
C THR A 408 -4.54 7.44 14.81
N ARG A 409 -4.69 7.50 16.14
CA ARG A 409 -5.64 6.67 16.88
C ARG A 409 -7.07 7.15 16.67
N GLU A 410 -7.22 8.46 16.61
CA GLU A 410 -8.47 9.17 16.32
C GLU A 410 -9.02 8.79 14.94
N VAL A 411 -8.20 8.89 13.87
CA VAL A 411 -8.57 8.44 12.52
C VAL A 411 -9.04 6.97 12.51
N LEU A 412 -8.29 6.07 13.17
CA LEU A 412 -8.68 4.66 13.22
C LEU A 412 -9.98 4.44 13.99
N ASP A 413 -10.15 5.11 15.12
CA ASP A 413 -11.39 5.03 15.90
C ASP A 413 -12.57 5.59 15.08
N ASP A 414 -12.40 6.68 14.34
CA ASP A 414 -13.42 7.30 13.51
C ASP A 414 -13.84 6.41 12.32
N TYR A 415 -12.87 5.83 11.59
CA TYR A 415 -13.16 4.92 10.47
C TYR A 415 -13.83 3.61 10.90
N THR A 416 -13.59 3.17 12.14
CA THR A 416 -14.05 1.86 12.63
C THR A 416 -15.28 1.94 13.51
N THR A 417 -15.66 3.12 14.02
CA THR A 417 -16.74 3.29 14.99
C THR A 417 -17.99 3.87 14.35
N LEU A 418 -19.10 3.15 14.46
CA LEU A 418 -20.41 3.55 13.99
C LEU A 418 -21.35 3.85 15.15
N TYR A 419 -21.90 5.07 15.15
CA TYR A 419 -22.95 5.51 16.03
C TYR A 419 -24.28 5.42 15.31
N ALA A 420 -25.23 4.67 15.85
CA ALA A 420 -26.45 4.35 15.12
C ALA A 420 -27.73 4.57 15.92
N HIS A 421 -28.81 4.84 15.21
CA HIS A 421 -30.16 4.98 15.71
C HIS A 421 -31.07 4.03 14.94
N ILE A 422 -31.93 3.30 15.65
CA ILE A 422 -32.88 2.37 15.04
C ILE A 422 -34.29 2.94 15.18
N TYR A 423 -35.05 2.87 14.10
CA TYR A 423 -36.41 3.37 14.00
C TYR A 423 -37.35 2.30 13.45
N GLU A 424 -38.61 2.34 13.88
CA GLU A 424 -39.71 1.63 13.23
C GLU A 424 -40.40 2.59 12.27
N ARG A 425 -40.50 2.18 10.99
CA ARG A 425 -41.26 2.93 10.00
C ARG A 425 -42.75 2.69 10.20
N LYS A 426 -43.52 3.77 10.33
CA LYS A 426 -44.97 3.71 10.52
C LYS A 426 -45.70 4.42 9.40
N ASP A 427 -46.47 3.68 8.61
CA ASP A 427 -47.21 4.25 7.49
C ASP A 427 -48.14 5.38 7.94
N GLY A 428 -47.92 6.58 7.39
CA GLY A 428 -48.72 7.78 7.66
C GLY A 428 -48.54 8.37 9.06
N GLN A 429 -47.53 7.96 9.82
CA GLN A 429 -47.17 8.51 11.12
C GLN A 429 -45.67 8.83 11.19
N PRO A 430 -45.23 9.69 12.12
CA PRO A 430 -43.79 9.85 12.38
C PRO A 430 -43.16 8.51 12.77
N ASP A 431 -41.98 8.26 12.23
CA ASP A 431 -41.20 7.07 12.55
C ASP A 431 -40.85 7.04 14.04
N ALA A 432 -40.96 5.85 14.65
CA ALA A 432 -40.77 5.70 16.08
C ALA A 432 -39.32 5.32 16.37
N HIS A 433 -38.59 6.18 17.09
CA HIS A 433 -37.25 5.85 17.58
C HIS A 433 -37.32 4.71 18.59
N LEU A 434 -36.56 3.64 18.35
CA LEU A 434 -36.57 2.42 19.15
C LEU A 434 -35.35 2.28 20.05
N GLY A 435 -34.23 2.89 19.69
CA GLY A 435 -33.00 2.78 20.46
C GLY A 435 -31.75 3.27 19.72
N THR A 436 -30.62 3.15 20.38
CA THR A 436 -29.30 3.52 19.83
C THR A 436 -28.41 2.29 19.75
N ALA A 437 -27.48 2.26 18.80
CA ALA A 437 -26.46 1.23 18.70
C ALA A 437 -25.06 1.84 18.61
N TYR A 438 -24.09 1.11 19.12
CA TYR A 438 -22.67 1.40 19.02
C TYR A 438 -22.00 0.17 18.43
N MET A 439 -21.41 0.30 17.25
CA MET A 439 -20.84 -0.81 16.51
C MET A 439 -19.42 -0.48 16.08
N LYS A 440 -18.53 -1.47 16.13
CA LYS A 440 -17.19 -1.40 15.59
C LYS A 440 -16.98 -2.46 14.52
N PHE A 441 -16.04 -2.20 13.64
CA PHE A 441 -15.60 -3.20 12.66
C PHE A 441 -15.05 -4.43 13.41
N ARG A 442 -15.60 -5.63 13.16
CA ARG A 442 -15.28 -6.85 13.92
C ARG A 442 -13.79 -7.17 13.98
N THR A 443 -13.09 -6.84 12.91
CA THR A 443 -11.66 -7.04 12.74
C THR A 443 -10.78 -6.24 13.71
N PHE A 444 -11.30 -5.29 14.48
CA PHE A 444 -10.54 -4.45 15.41
C PHE A 444 -10.78 -4.75 16.90
N GLU A 445 -11.71 -5.66 17.23
CA GLU A 445 -11.89 -6.12 18.62
C GLU A 445 -10.89 -7.21 19.04
N ASP A 446 -10.20 -7.84 18.07
CA ASP A 446 -9.16 -8.84 18.31
C ASP A 446 -7.77 -8.20 18.20
N LEU A 447 -7.09 -8.05 19.34
CA LEU A 447 -5.76 -7.41 19.53
C LEU A 447 -4.57 -8.10 18.80
N ALA A 448 -4.85 -8.93 17.79
CA ALA A 448 -3.86 -9.62 16.96
C ALA A 448 -3.94 -9.29 15.46
N ALA A 449 -4.86 -8.43 15.02
CA ALA A 449 -5.22 -8.36 13.61
C ALA A 449 -4.62 -7.15 12.87
N ILE A 450 -3.29 -7.21 12.73
CA ILE A 450 -2.43 -6.34 11.91
C ILE A 450 -2.70 -6.48 10.38
N GLY A 451 -3.57 -7.40 9.94
CA GLY A 451 -3.83 -7.72 8.53
C GLY A 451 -5.03 -7.02 7.87
N ASN A 452 -5.77 -6.16 8.56
CA ASN A 452 -7.15 -5.88 8.16
C ASN A 452 -7.40 -4.70 7.22
N LEU A 453 -6.48 -3.74 7.10
CA LEU A 453 -6.59 -2.74 6.02
C LEU A 453 -6.20 -3.37 4.68
N VAL A 454 -5.21 -4.27 4.64
CA VAL A 454 -4.88 -5.07 3.44
C VAL A 454 -6.01 -6.07 3.13
N GLY A 455 -6.67 -6.62 4.14
CA GLY A 455 -7.90 -7.41 3.98
C GLY A 455 -9.08 -6.59 3.46
N PHE A 456 -9.27 -5.35 3.95
CA PHE A 456 -10.28 -4.41 3.48
C PHE A 456 -9.99 -3.96 2.04
N LEU A 457 -8.79 -3.44 1.77
CA LEU A 457 -8.28 -3.06 0.44
C LEU A 457 -8.22 -4.25 -0.54
N GLY A 458 -7.99 -5.47 -0.03
CA GLY A 458 -8.05 -6.72 -0.78
C GLY A 458 -9.47 -7.28 -0.95
N SER A 459 -10.45 -6.79 -0.19
CA SER A 459 -11.87 -7.13 -0.37
C SER A 459 -12.51 -6.38 -1.53
N PHE A 460 -11.87 -5.32 -2.02
CA PHE A 460 -12.31 -4.57 -3.19
C PHE A 460 -12.18 -5.40 -4.46
N GLN A 461 -13.34 -5.73 -5.01
CA GLN A 461 -13.46 -6.41 -6.29
C GLN A 461 -13.98 -5.42 -7.31
N VAL A 462 -13.25 -5.28 -8.42
CA VAL A 462 -13.72 -4.51 -9.57
C VAL A 462 -14.62 -5.43 -10.38
N THR A 463 -15.80 -4.94 -10.70
CA THR A 463 -16.80 -5.66 -11.49
C THR A 463 -16.98 -4.97 -12.84
N GLY A 464 -17.64 -5.65 -13.79
CA GLY A 464 -17.87 -5.10 -15.14
C GLY A 464 -16.71 -5.26 -16.13
N THR A 465 -15.58 -5.85 -15.73
CA THR A 465 -14.47 -6.20 -16.64
C THR A 465 -13.62 -7.38 -16.16
N ASP A 466 -13.07 -8.15 -17.11
CA ASP A 466 -12.05 -9.17 -16.88
C ASP A 466 -10.62 -8.67 -17.23
N ASP A 467 -10.49 -7.43 -17.70
CA ASP A 467 -9.18 -6.86 -18.05
C ASP A 467 -8.39 -6.49 -16.78
N PRO A 468 -7.25 -7.15 -16.51
CA PRO A 468 -6.47 -6.91 -15.30
C PRO A 468 -5.90 -5.48 -15.22
N ILE A 469 -5.72 -4.79 -16.35
CA ILE A 469 -5.25 -3.40 -16.37
C ILE A 469 -6.38 -2.47 -15.91
N LEU A 470 -7.60 -2.65 -16.43
CA LEU A 470 -8.75 -1.85 -16.02
C LEU A 470 -9.13 -2.10 -14.55
N GLN A 471 -9.04 -3.36 -14.09
CA GLN A 471 -9.23 -3.67 -12.67
C GLN A 471 -8.20 -2.99 -11.78
N MET A 472 -6.94 -2.95 -12.22
CA MET A 472 -5.88 -2.23 -11.50
C MET A 472 -6.14 -0.72 -11.47
N GLN A 473 -6.53 -0.12 -12.60
CA GLN A 473 -6.82 1.31 -12.70
C GLN A 473 -8.01 1.73 -11.82
N ALA A 474 -9.10 0.97 -11.83
CA ALA A 474 -10.27 1.22 -10.98
C ALA A 474 -9.93 1.16 -9.48
N ARG A 475 -9.13 0.16 -9.06
CA ARG A 475 -8.62 0.07 -7.69
C ARG A 475 -7.75 1.26 -7.33
N MET A 476 -6.81 1.63 -8.20
CA MET A 476 -5.90 2.75 -7.95
C MET A 476 -6.65 4.08 -7.88
N ARG A 477 -7.70 4.29 -8.69
CA ARG A 477 -8.52 5.50 -8.64
C ARG A 477 -9.30 5.59 -7.32
N PHE A 478 -9.92 4.51 -6.87
CA PHE A 478 -10.58 4.47 -5.56
C PHE A 478 -9.59 4.71 -4.40
N LEU A 479 -8.42 4.07 -4.43
CA LEU A 479 -7.37 4.29 -3.43
C LEU A 479 -6.90 5.75 -3.40
N ALA A 480 -6.69 6.35 -4.58
CA ALA A 480 -6.28 7.74 -4.70
C ALA A 480 -7.35 8.71 -4.16
N PHE A 481 -8.62 8.44 -4.44
CA PHE A 481 -9.75 9.19 -3.91
C PHE A 481 -9.81 9.14 -2.37
N THR A 482 -9.76 7.94 -1.79
CA THR A 482 -9.74 7.77 -0.33
C THR A 482 -8.53 8.44 0.32
N ALA A 483 -7.34 8.31 -0.29
CA ALA A 483 -6.12 8.94 0.21
C ALA A 483 -6.19 10.47 0.16
N GLN A 484 -6.71 11.05 -0.94
CA GLN A 484 -6.92 12.49 -1.07
C GLN A 484 -7.86 13.01 0.02
N PHE A 485 -8.93 12.28 0.32
CA PHE A 485 -9.86 12.65 1.37
C PHE A 485 -9.20 12.65 2.76
N VAL A 486 -8.51 11.56 3.12
CA VAL A 486 -7.79 11.47 4.40
C VAL A 486 -6.78 12.61 4.55
N GLN A 487 -6.11 12.96 3.46
CA GLN A 487 -5.19 14.10 3.45
C GLN A 487 -5.92 15.42 3.69
N ILE A 488 -7.01 15.70 2.98
CA ILE A 488 -7.75 16.97 3.13
C ILE A 488 -8.30 17.14 4.55
N GLU A 489 -8.88 16.08 5.12
CA GLU A 489 -9.60 16.18 6.39
C GLU A 489 -8.67 16.15 7.61
N TYR A 490 -7.51 15.49 7.51
CA TYR A 490 -6.59 15.31 8.65
C TYR A 490 -5.23 16.02 8.49
N ASP A 491 -4.98 16.77 7.40
CA ASP A 491 -3.76 17.62 7.24
C ASP A 491 -3.79 18.82 8.21
N PRO A 492 -2.80 18.97 9.10
CA PRO A 492 -2.67 20.13 9.99
C PRO A 492 -2.42 21.48 9.29
N LEU A 493 -2.17 21.51 7.98
CA LEU A 493 -1.99 22.73 7.17
C LEU A 493 -3.03 22.89 6.04
N ALA A 494 -4.07 22.05 5.96
CA ALA A 494 -5.22 22.36 5.11
C ALA A 494 -5.72 23.77 5.52
N PRO A 495 -5.87 24.72 4.57
CA PRO A 495 -6.42 26.02 4.91
C PRO A 495 -7.78 25.77 5.54
N GLY A 496 -7.90 26.11 6.83
CA GLY A 496 -9.16 25.97 7.55
C GLY A 496 -10.26 26.63 6.73
N GLN A 497 -11.31 25.87 6.45
CA GLN A 497 -12.56 26.47 6.02
C GLN A 497 -13.18 27.23 7.19
#